data_AF-A0A1Y2F198-F1
#
_entry.id   AF-A0A1Y2F198-F1
#
_cell.length_a   1.000
_cell.length_b   1.000
_cell.length_c   1.000
_cell.angle_alpha   90.00
_cell.angle_beta   90.00
_cell.angle_gamma   90.00
#
_symmetry.space_group_name_H-M   'P 1'
#
loop_
_entity.id
_entity.type
_entity.pdbx_description
1 polymer ?
#
loop_
_entity_poly.entity_id
_entity_poly.type
_entity_poly.pdbx_seq_one_letter_code
_entity_poly.pdbx_strand_id
1 'polypeptide(L)'
;MQNSDLDALLAQLRQSQDTPSAPAPAPAPPTQLQPAPSQAQLDALLSSLNPAAPTSRTRDLTTLSFPESIPILQSLALDSHFLASVVRLRERQDDEEVKLRDERAKVEQECKRKGLSAPAVSSKLRLWDREALARWKKLQGDQQVKLQELGVPTFYRTRNESALKKQERVMSVLLGFLDDEQD
;
A
#
# COMPACT_ATOMS: atom_id res chain seq x y z
N MET A 1 4.80 -22.55 -3.07
CA MET A 1 4.39 -21.71 -4.21
C MET A 1 5.08 -20.37 -4.07
N GLN A 2 5.98 -19.87 -4.91
CA GLN A 2 6.86 -20.40 -5.95
C GLN A 2 7.80 -19.20 -6.23
N ASN A 3 9.10 -19.27 -5.90
CA ASN A 3 10.06 -18.20 -6.24
C ASN A 3 10.13 -17.94 -7.76
N SER A 4 9.66 -18.91 -8.54
CA SER A 4 9.53 -18.86 -10.00
C SER A 4 8.55 -17.80 -10.50
N ASP A 5 7.50 -17.46 -9.75
CA ASP A 5 6.52 -16.46 -10.18
C ASP A 5 7.08 -15.03 -10.12
N LEU A 6 8.02 -14.79 -9.19
CA LEU A 6 8.69 -13.50 -9.02
C LEU A 6 9.74 -13.28 -10.11
N ASP A 7 10.48 -14.34 -10.46
CA ASP A 7 11.46 -14.32 -11.56
C ASP A 7 10.76 -14.15 -12.92
N ALA A 8 9.60 -14.80 -13.10
CA ALA A 8 8.77 -14.64 -14.30
C ALA A 8 8.30 -13.18 -14.47
N LEU A 9 7.92 -12.50 -13.38
CA LEU A 9 7.51 -11.09 -13.43
C LEU A 9 8.67 -10.16 -13.82
N LEU A 10 9.88 -10.44 -13.30
CA LEU A 10 11.11 -9.71 -13.63
C LEU A 10 11.53 -9.93 -15.10
N ALA A 11 11.41 -11.16 -15.59
CA ALA A 11 11.66 -11.48 -17.00
C ALA A 11 10.68 -10.77 -17.94
N GLN A 12 9.41 -10.67 -17.55
CA GLN A 12 8.38 -10.00 -18.35
C GLN A 12 8.56 -8.48 -18.43
N LEU A 13 9.09 -7.86 -17.37
CA LEU A 13 9.43 -6.44 -17.34
C LEU A 13 10.64 -6.11 -18.23
N ARG A 14 11.60 -7.04 -18.35
CA ARG A 14 12.72 -6.93 -19.30
C ARG A 14 12.25 -7.04 -20.75
N GLN A 15 11.38 -8.01 -21.05
CA GLN A 15 10.85 -8.18 -22.42
C GLN A 15 10.01 -6.99 -22.89
N SER A 16 9.34 -6.28 -21.98
CA SER A 16 8.50 -5.13 -22.33
C SER A 16 9.29 -3.88 -22.72
N GLN A 17 10.62 -3.85 -22.50
CA GLN A 17 11.50 -2.75 -22.90
C GLN A 17 12.20 -2.96 -24.25
N ASP A 18 12.02 -4.12 -24.89
CA ASP A 18 12.64 -4.47 -26.17
C ASP A 18 11.55 -4.65 -27.25
N THR A 19 11.02 -3.55 -27.77
CA THR A 19 10.29 -3.56 -29.06
C THR A 19 11.06 -2.76 -30.10
N PRO A 20 11.74 -3.43 -31.06
CA PRO A 20 12.26 -2.80 -32.26
C PRO A 20 11.17 -2.81 -33.35
N SER A 21 10.84 -1.65 -33.93
CA SER A 21 10.04 -1.56 -35.16
C SER A 21 10.84 -0.85 -36.25
N ALA A 22 11.29 -1.63 -37.24
CA ALA A 22 11.92 -1.24 -38.53
C ALA A 22 10.84 -0.80 -39.58
N PRO A 23 11.12 -0.44 -40.88
CA PRO A 23 12.36 -0.44 -41.69
C PRO A 23 12.66 0.83 -42.57
N ALA A 24 13.81 0.82 -43.27
CA ALA A 24 14.49 1.90 -44.04
C ALA A 24 14.03 2.11 -45.51
N PRO A 25 14.56 3.13 -46.23
CA PRO A 25 15.60 2.84 -47.25
C PRO A 25 16.81 3.83 -47.33
N ALA A 26 18.02 3.24 -47.33
CA ALA A 26 19.38 3.52 -47.94
C ALA A 26 19.81 4.90 -48.53
N PRO A 27 21.13 5.18 -48.83
CA PRO A 27 22.44 4.59 -48.41
C PRO A 27 23.62 5.58 -48.05
N ALA A 28 24.67 5.04 -47.37
CA ALA A 28 26.12 5.46 -47.29
C ALA A 28 26.56 6.60 -46.31
N PRO A 29 27.85 6.72 -45.84
CA PRO A 29 29.06 5.83 -45.87
C PRO A 29 29.65 5.56 -44.43
N PRO A 30 30.81 4.88 -44.23
CA PRO A 30 31.19 4.29 -42.94
C PRO A 30 31.82 5.32 -42.00
N THR A 31 31.27 5.51 -40.80
CA THR A 31 31.85 6.40 -39.79
C THR A 31 32.05 5.66 -38.47
N GLN A 32 33.33 5.41 -38.20
CA GLN A 32 33.99 5.40 -36.89
C GLN A 32 33.31 4.68 -35.72
N LEU A 33 33.97 3.61 -35.28
CA LEU A 33 33.92 3.09 -33.91
C LEU A 33 33.96 4.26 -32.91
N GLN A 34 32.84 4.50 -32.22
CA GLN A 34 32.83 5.37 -31.04
C GLN A 34 33.60 4.67 -29.91
N PRO A 35 34.61 5.32 -29.31
CA PRO A 35 35.22 4.82 -28.08
C PRO A 35 34.23 4.92 -26.93
N ALA A 36 34.34 3.98 -25.99
CA ALA A 36 33.57 3.97 -24.75
C ALA A 36 33.63 5.34 -24.05
N PRO A 37 32.53 5.78 -23.39
CA PRO A 37 32.51 7.04 -22.67
C PRO A 37 33.62 7.05 -21.61
N SER A 38 34.46 8.06 -21.65
CA SER A 38 35.59 8.22 -20.72
C SER A 38 35.08 8.73 -19.37
N GLN A 39 35.76 8.37 -18.27
CA GLN A 39 35.39 8.76 -16.90
C GLN A 39 35.13 10.26 -16.72
N ALA A 40 35.81 11.12 -17.48
CA ALA A 40 35.57 12.56 -17.48
C ALA A 40 34.14 12.97 -17.89
N GLN A 41 33.44 12.17 -18.71
CA GLN A 41 32.04 12.39 -19.05
C GLN A 41 31.08 11.92 -17.94
N LEU A 42 31.47 10.91 -17.15
CA LEU A 42 30.72 10.51 -15.96
C LEU A 42 30.85 11.57 -14.86
N ASP A 43 32.05 12.13 -14.65
CA ASP A 43 32.27 13.23 -13.71
C ASP A 43 31.54 14.53 -14.11
N ALA A 44 31.41 14.81 -15.41
CA ALA A 44 30.62 15.94 -15.90
C ALA A 44 29.12 15.76 -15.68
N LEU A 45 28.59 14.52 -15.79
CA LEU A 45 27.20 14.20 -15.47
C LEU A 45 26.95 14.24 -13.95
N LEU A 46 27.89 13.75 -13.14
CA LEU A 46 27.85 13.84 -11.68
C LEU A 46 27.91 15.30 -11.19
N SER A 47 28.70 16.15 -11.84
CA SER A 47 28.78 17.58 -11.52
C SER A 47 27.53 18.37 -11.94
N SER A 48 26.83 17.93 -13.00
CA SER A 48 25.54 18.50 -13.43
C SER A 48 24.36 18.13 -12.50
N LEU A 49 24.54 17.10 -11.65
CA LEU A 49 23.60 16.72 -10.59
C LEU A 49 23.72 17.56 -9.31
N ASN A 50 24.58 18.58 -9.28
CA ASN A 50 24.66 19.52 -8.16
C ASN A 50 24.10 20.91 -8.52
N PRO A 51 22.77 21.08 -8.66
CA PRO A 51 22.17 22.38 -8.46
C PRO A 51 22.28 22.71 -6.97
N ALA A 52 22.86 23.88 -6.69
CA ALA A 52 22.84 24.53 -5.39
C ALA A 52 21.45 24.40 -4.72
N ALA A 53 21.48 24.12 -3.42
CA ALA A 53 20.34 23.78 -2.58
C ALA A 53 19.00 24.50 -2.91
N PRO A 54 17.91 23.75 -2.87
CA PRO A 54 16.70 24.25 -2.21
C PRO A 54 16.21 23.21 -1.19
N THR A 55 16.01 23.69 0.04
CA THR A 55 15.07 23.20 1.06
C THR A 55 14.64 21.72 0.96
N SER A 56 15.03 20.93 1.96
CA SER A 56 14.49 19.63 2.32
C SER A 56 13.04 19.41 1.84
N ARG A 57 12.87 18.89 0.62
CA ARG A 57 11.61 18.34 0.16
C ARG A 57 11.45 17.03 0.91
N THR A 58 10.76 17.09 2.04
CA THR A 58 10.14 15.91 2.65
C THR A 58 9.39 15.21 1.53
N ARG A 59 9.96 14.09 1.05
CA ARG A 59 9.44 13.35 -0.10
C ARG A 59 8.00 12.95 0.24
N ASP A 60 7.04 13.31 -0.60
CA ASP A 60 5.64 13.01 -0.32
C ASP A 60 5.37 11.51 -0.45
N LEU A 61 5.37 10.83 0.70
CA LEU A 61 5.20 9.38 0.81
C LEU A 61 3.83 8.91 0.28
N THR A 62 2.85 9.81 0.15
CA THR A 62 1.49 9.46 -0.32
C THR A 62 1.45 9.18 -1.81
N THR A 63 2.38 9.75 -2.58
CA THR A 63 2.43 9.64 -4.06
C THR A 63 3.28 8.49 -4.58
N LEU A 64 3.97 7.77 -3.68
CA LEU A 64 4.88 6.70 -4.07
C LEU A 64 4.17 5.56 -4.80
N SER A 65 4.90 4.96 -5.73
CA SER A 65 4.52 3.69 -6.33
C SER A 65 4.76 2.53 -5.36
N PHE A 66 4.12 1.40 -5.61
CA PHE A 66 4.31 0.21 -4.77
C PHE A 66 5.78 -0.25 -4.73
N PRO A 67 6.52 -0.36 -5.86
CA PRO A 67 7.93 -0.74 -5.83
C PRO A 67 8.81 0.21 -5.01
N GLU A 68 8.55 1.52 -5.07
CA GLU A 68 9.28 2.53 -4.29
C GLU A 68 8.96 2.45 -2.79
N SER A 69 7.81 1.88 -2.43
CA SER A 69 7.38 1.73 -1.04
C SER A 69 8.12 0.61 -0.33
N ILE A 70 8.50 -0.48 -1.03
CA ILE A 70 9.06 -1.69 -0.41
C ILE A 70 10.31 -1.40 0.43
N PRO A 71 11.34 -0.68 -0.06
CA PRO A 71 12.54 -0.40 0.75
C PRO A 71 12.22 0.39 2.02
N ILE A 72 11.22 1.28 1.96
CA ILE A 72 10.78 2.07 3.11
C ILE A 72 10.07 1.16 4.11
N LEU A 73 9.20 0.27 3.65
CA LEU A 73 8.53 -0.71 4.51
C LEU A 73 9.53 -1.64 5.21
N GLN A 74 10.56 -2.11 4.49
CA GLN A 74 11.63 -2.90 5.07
C GLN A 74 12.38 -2.13 6.17
N SER A 75 12.65 -0.83 5.95
CA SER A 75 13.28 0.00 6.98
C SER A 75 12.38 0.22 8.20
N LEU A 76 11.07 0.37 8.00
CA LEU A 76 10.09 0.53 9.08
C LEU A 76 9.91 -0.78 9.86
N ALA A 77 9.97 -1.92 9.19
CA ALA A 77 9.88 -3.24 9.81
C ALA A 77 11.05 -3.56 10.76
N LEU A 78 12.17 -2.85 10.66
CA LEU A 78 13.27 -2.98 11.62
C LEU A 78 13.03 -2.19 12.92
N ASP A 79 12.03 -1.31 12.96
CA ASP A 79 11.69 -0.53 14.16
C ASP A 79 10.62 -1.23 14.99
N SER A 80 11.02 -1.76 16.15
CA SER A 80 10.10 -2.42 17.09
C SER A 80 8.98 -1.51 17.60
N HIS A 81 9.21 -0.19 17.73
CA HIS A 81 8.16 0.74 18.16
C HIS A 81 7.09 0.94 17.09
N PHE A 82 7.51 0.94 15.82
CA PHE A 82 6.60 0.94 14.68
C PHE A 82 5.74 -0.33 14.69
N LEU A 83 6.34 -1.51 14.77
CA LEU A 83 5.62 -2.78 14.78
C LEU A 83 4.64 -2.89 15.96
N ALA A 84 5.05 -2.50 17.17
CA ALA A 84 4.16 -2.42 18.32
C ALA A 84 2.99 -1.44 18.10
N SER A 85 3.18 -0.39 17.30
CA SER A 85 2.10 0.53 16.93
C SER A 85 1.14 -0.07 15.91
N VAL A 86 1.64 -0.87 14.97
CA VAL A 86 0.80 -1.63 14.02
C VAL A 86 0.01 -2.72 14.72
N VAL A 87 0.61 -3.47 15.66
CA VAL A 87 -0.09 -4.46 16.50
C VAL A 87 -1.24 -3.80 17.26
N ARG A 88 -1.00 -2.66 17.93
CA ARG A 88 -2.07 -1.91 18.63
C ARG A 88 -3.20 -1.45 17.71
N LEU A 89 -2.91 -1.15 16.43
CA LEU A 89 -3.94 -0.81 15.45
C LEU A 89 -4.79 -2.03 15.07
N ARG A 90 -4.17 -3.21 14.99
CA ARG A 90 -4.84 -4.50 14.75
C ARG A 90 -5.70 -4.90 15.94
N GLU A 91 -5.16 -4.87 17.16
CA GLU A 91 -5.92 -5.18 18.39
C GLU A 91 -7.18 -4.30 18.51
N ARG A 92 -7.05 -3.00 18.23
CA ARG A 92 -8.19 -2.09 18.21
C ARG A 92 -9.23 -2.45 17.16
N GLN A 93 -8.80 -2.96 16.01
CA GLN A 93 -9.71 -3.46 14.99
C GLN A 93 -10.46 -4.69 15.49
N ASP A 94 -9.73 -5.67 16.02
CA ASP A 94 -10.28 -6.92 16.53
C ASP A 94 -11.28 -6.66 17.67
N ASP A 95 -10.97 -5.74 18.58
CA ASP A 95 -11.86 -5.30 19.66
C ASP A 95 -13.18 -4.73 19.14
N GLU A 96 -13.12 -3.86 18.11
CA GLU A 96 -14.32 -3.28 17.53
C GLU A 96 -15.12 -4.33 16.74
N GLU A 97 -14.48 -5.28 16.06
CA GLU A 97 -15.16 -6.40 15.41
C GLU A 97 -15.94 -7.28 16.40
N VAL A 98 -15.30 -7.65 17.51
CA VAL A 98 -15.94 -8.40 18.60
C VAL A 98 -17.12 -7.62 19.16
N LYS A 99 -16.93 -6.34 19.46
CA LYS A 99 -17.98 -5.47 19.98
C LYS A 99 -19.17 -5.35 19.03
N LEU A 100 -18.93 -5.15 17.73
CA LEU A 100 -20.00 -5.10 16.73
C LEU A 100 -20.76 -6.42 16.64
N ARG A 101 -20.05 -7.56 16.69
CA ARG A 101 -20.68 -8.88 16.71
C ARG A 101 -21.58 -9.07 17.92
N ASP A 102 -21.10 -8.71 19.10
CA ASP A 102 -21.85 -8.81 20.36
C ASP A 102 -23.07 -7.90 20.38
N GLU A 103 -22.93 -6.66 19.91
CA GLU A 103 -24.05 -5.72 19.80
C GLU A 103 -25.12 -6.22 18.82
N ARG A 104 -24.72 -6.79 17.68
CA ARG A 104 -25.66 -7.39 16.72
C ARG A 104 -26.43 -8.54 17.36
N ALA A 105 -25.73 -9.43 18.07
CA ALA A 105 -26.35 -10.55 18.78
C ALA A 105 -27.35 -10.07 19.85
N LYS A 106 -27.03 -9.00 20.58
CA LYS A 106 -27.95 -8.36 21.55
C LYS A 106 -29.20 -7.82 20.87
N VAL A 107 -29.08 -7.15 19.72
CA VAL A 107 -30.23 -6.65 18.96
C VAL A 107 -31.13 -7.80 18.50
N GLU A 108 -30.55 -8.88 17.98
CA GLU A 108 -31.30 -10.08 17.59
C GLU A 108 -32.02 -10.73 18.78
N GLN A 109 -31.34 -10.86 19.92
CA GLN A 109 -31.92 -11.43 21.13
C GLN A 109 -33.07 -10.57 21.68
N GLU A 110 -32.90 -9.24 21.68
CA GLU A 110 -33.95 -8.31 22.09
C GLU A 110 -35.18 -8.41 21.18
N CYS A 111 -34.96 -8.56 19.87
CA CYS A 111 -36.00 -8.80 18.88
C CYS A 111 -36.79 -10.08 19.17
N LYS A 112 -36.08 -11.18 19.43
CA LYS A 112 -36.68 -12.48 19.78
C LYS A 112 -37.48 -12.39 21.08
N ARG A 113 -36.92 -11.76 22.12
CA ARG A 113 -37.58 -11.58 23.43
C ARG A 113 -38.88 -10.77 23.31
N LYS A 114 -38.92 -9.77 22.44
CA LYS A 114 -40.11 -8.94 22.20
C LYS A 114 -41.13 -9.58 21.26
N GLY A 115 -40.85 -10.76 20.69
CA GLY A 115 -41.74 -11.43 19.75
C GLY A 115 -41.99 -10.62 18.47
N LEU A 116 -40.99 -9.82 18.04
CA LEU A 116 -41.11 -8.99 16.84
C LEU A 116 -41.31 -9.86 15.59
N SER A 117 -42.17 -9.41 14.68
CA SER A 117 -42.38 -10.07 13.39
C SER A 117 -41.12 -10.01 12.52
N ALA A 118 -40.93 -10.99 11.63
CA ALA A 118 -39.74 -11.06 10.77
C ALA A 118 -39.44 -9.76 10.00
N PRO A 119 -40.42 -9.03 9.42
CA PRO A 119 -40.17 -7.74 8.78
C PRO A 119 -39.66 -6.67 9.75
N ALA A 120 -40.19 -6.63 10.97
CA ALA A 120 -39.77 -5.66 11.99
C ALA A 120 -38.34 -5.95 12.50
N VAL A 121 -37.98 -7.22 12.67
CA VAL A 121 -36.61 -7.64 13.01
C VAL A 121 -35.64 -7.24 11.90
N SER A 122 -35.99 -7.53 10.63
CA SER A 122 -35.15 -7.19 9.47
C SER A 122 -34.91 -5.68 9.37
N SER A 123 -35.95 -4.86 9.52
CA SER A 123 -35.81 -3.40 9.53
C SER A 123 -34.90 -2.90 10.65
N LYS A 124 -35.03 -3.45 11.87
CA LYS A 124 -34.19 -3.07 13.00
C LYS A 124 -32.72 -3.46 12.80
N LEU A 125 -32.47 -4.66 12.26
CA LEU A 125 -31.11 -5.10 11.94
C LEU A 125 -30.48 -4.25 10.85
N ARG A 126 -31.22 -3.87 9.80
CA ARG A 126 -30.69 -2.97 8.74
C ARG A 126 -30.30 -1.60 9.27
N LEU A 127 -31.06 -1.04 10.21
CA LEU A 127 -30.72 0.23 10.86
C LEU A 127 -29.41 0.08 11.64
N TRP A 128 -29.27 -1.00 12.42
CA TRP A 128 -28.05 -1.29 13.15
C TRP A 128 -26.87 -1.54 12.20
N ASP A 129 -27.04 -2.32 11.12
CA ASP A 129 -25.99 -2.62 10.14
C ASP A 129 -25.46 -1.32 9.50
N ARG A 130 -26.36 -0.38 9.20
CA ARG A 130 -25.97 0.95 8.67
C ARG A 130 -25.11 1.74 9.66
N GLU A 131 -25.47 1.72 10.93
CA GLU A 131 -24.72 2.40 12.00
C GLU A 131 -23.37 1.70 12.27
N ALA A 132 -23.34 0.38 12.26
CA ALA A 132 -22.12 -0.43 12.36
C ALA A 132 -21.16 -0.12 11.21
N LEU A 133 -21.66 -0.07 9.97
CA LEU A 133 -20.86 0.32 8.81
C LEU A 133 -20.31 1.75 8.91
N ALA A 134 -21.08 2.69 9.48
CA ALA A 134 -20.59 4.05 9.70
C ALA A 134 -19.45 4.10 10.73
N ARG A 135 -19.57 3.34 11.84
CA ARG A 135 -18.49 3.19 12.83
C ARG A 135 -17.26 2.53 12.23
N TRP A 136 -17.44 1.46 11.46
CA TRP A 136 -16.36 0.77 10.76
C TRP A 136 -15.59 1.70 9.82
N LYS A 137 -16.30 2.47 8.99
CA LYS A 137 -15.69 3.46 8.09
C LYS A 137 -14.94 4.56 8.83
N LYS A 138 -15.39 4.93 10.04
CA LYS A 138 -14.68 5.88 10.89
C LYS A 138 -13.37 5.27 11.38
N LEU A 139 -13.42 4.05 11.94
CA LEU A 139 -12.24 3.33 12.41
C LEU A 139 -11.19 3.18 11.30
N GLN A 140 -11.61 2.72 10.11
CA GLN A 140 -10.73 2.59 8.95
C GLN A 140 -10.08 3.93 8.57
N GLY A 141 -10.85 5.02 8.60
CA GLY A 141 -10.31 6.36 8.34
C GLY A 141 -9.30 6.82 9.38
N ASP A 142 -9.53 6.52 10.66
CA ASP A 142 -8.62 6.84 11.76
C ASP A 142 -7.33 6.00 11.66
N GLN A 143 -7.44 4.73 11.28
CA GLN A 143 -6.29 3.85 10.99
C GLN A 143 -5.45 4.38 9.82
N GLN A 144 -6.08 4.80 8.71
CA GLN A 144 -5.36 5.40 7.57
C GLN A 144 -4.56 6.63 7.99
N VAL A 145 -5.16 7.51 8.80
CA VAL A 145 -4.46 8.69 9.35
C VAL A 145 -3.30 8.26 10.23
N LYS A 146 -3.50 7.24 11.09
CA LYS A 146 -2.42 6.80 11.97
C LYS A 146 -1.26 6.16 11.22
N LEU A 147 -1.52 5.35 10.20
CA LEU A 147 -0.48 4.78 9.34
C LEU A 147 0.27 5.86 8.56
N GLN A 148 -0.44 6.91 8.12
CA GLN A 148 0.20 8.08 7.52
C GLN A 148 1.12 8.81 8.51
N GLU A 149 0.69 9.01 9.77
CA GLU A 149 1.53 9.60 10.83
C GLU A 149 2.75 8.75 11.17
N LEU A 150 2.64 7.43 11.06
CA LEU A 150 3.75 6.48 11.22
C LEU A 150 4.70 6.45 10.02
N GLY A 151 4.45 7.27 8.99
CA GLY A 151 5.30 7.35 7.80
C GLY A 151 5.13 6.18 6.84
N VAL A 152 4.03 5.42 6.94
CA VAL A 152 3.80 4.31 6.01
C VAL A 152 3.50 4.87 4.62
N PRO A 153 4.28 4.47 3.59
CA PRO A 153 4.05 4.91 2.21
C PRO A 153 2.63 4.66 1.73
N THR A 154 2.14 5.52 0.84
CA THR A 154 0.82 5.42 0.17
C THR A 154 -0.40 5.59 1.08
N PHE A 155 -0.22 5.64 2.40
CA PHE A 155 -1.31 5.85 3.33
C PHE A 155 -1.68 7.33 3.42
N TYR A 156 -2.96 7.57 3.21
CA TYR A 156 -3.64 8.83 3.43
C TYR A 156 -5.14 8.54 3.53
N ARG A 157 -5.88 9.43 4.18
CA ARG A 157 -7.32 9.27 4.30
C ARG A 157 -7.96 9.30 2.90
N THR A 158 -8.58 8.20 2.51
CA THR A 158 -9.17 8.07 1.17
C THR A 158 -10.36 7.11 1.16
N ARG A 159 -11.27 7.36 0.22
CA ARG A 159 -12.39 6.47 -0.11
C ARG A 159 -12.31 5.95 -1.55
N ASN A 160 -11.23 6.31 -2.26
CA ASN A 160 -11.03 5.90 -3.64
C ASN A 160 -10.57 4.44 -3.69
N GLU A 161 -11.29 3.60 -4.44
CA GLU A 161 -11.01 2.16 -4.49
C GLU A 161 -9.61 1.83 -5.02
N SER A 162 -9.10 2.56 -6.01
CA SER A 162 -7.77 2.34 -6.55
C SER A 162 -6.67 2.66 -5.53
N ALA A 163 -6.86 3.72 -4.75
CA ALA A 163 -5.96 4.06 -3.65
C ALA A 163 -6.03 3.04 -2.51
N LEU A 164 -7.24 2.58 -2.15
CA LEU A 164 -7.44 1.54 -1.14
C LEU A 164 -6.75 0.23 -1.54
N LYS A 165 -6.86 -0.20 -2.79
CA LYS A 165 -6.15 -1.40 -3.29
C LYS A 165 -4.62 -1.26 -3.20
N LYS A 166 -4.09 -0.05 -3.38
CA LYS A 166 -2.65 0.21 -3.19
C LYS A 166 -2.27 0.10 -1.71
N GLN A 167 -3.04 0.73 -0.84
CA GLN A 167 -2.84 0.68 0.62
C GLN A 167 -2.96 -0.76 1.14
N GLU A 168 -3.90 -1.54 0.62
CA GLU A 168 -4.07 -2.96 0.94
C GLU A 168 -2.82 -3.78 0.61
N ARG A 169 -2.24 -3.60 -0.59
CA ARG A 169 -0.99 -4.28 -0.97
C ARG A 169 0.17 -3.92 -0.04
N VAL A 170 0.29 -2.65 0.33
CA VAL A 170 1.30 -2.19 1.30
C VAL A 170 1.07 -2.82 2.67
N MET A 171 -0.19 -2.89 3.12
CA MET A 171 -0.55 -3.52 4.38
C MET A 171 -0.26 -5.02 4.39
N SER A 172 -0.53 -5.74 3.29
CA SER A 172 -0.21 -7.18 3.18
C SER A 172 1.28 -7.44 3.37
N VAL A 173 2.16 -6.59 2.83
CA VAL A 173 3.61 -6.70 3.03
C VAL A 173 3.98 -6.44 4.49
N LEU A 174 3.40 -5.41 5.11
CA LEU A 174 3.63 -5.10 6.53
C LEU A 174 3.17 -6.23 7.46
N LEU A 175 2.01 -6.82 7.18
CA LEU A 175 1.51 -7.95 7.96
C LEU A 175 2.41 -9.18 7.80
N GLY A 176 2.96 -9.42 6.61
CA GLY A 176 3.98 -10.46 6.42
C GLY A 176 5.19 -10.28 7.32
N PHE A 177 5.71 -9.05 7.47
CA PHE A 177 6.81 -8.77 8.40
C PHE A 177 6.42 -8.95 9.88
N LEU A 178 5.17 -8.67 10.24
CA LEU A 178 4.68 -8.92 11.61
C LEU A 178 4.62 -10.42 11.91
N ASP A 179 4.13 -11.22 10.95
CA ASP A 179 4.00 -12.66 11.12
C ASP A 179 5.40 -13.32 11.20
N ASP A 180 6.37 -12.85 10.40
CA ASP A 180 7.76 -13.31 10.43
C ASP A 180 8.50 -13.00 11.76
N GLU A 181 8.10 -11.96 12.51
CA GLU A 181 8.69 -11.65 13.84
C GLU A 181 8.08 -12.50 14.97
N GLN A 182 6.89 -13.09 14.75
CA GLN A 182 6.16 -13.84 15.77
C GLN A 182 6.46 -15.36 15.76
N ASP A 183 7.12 -15.86 14.71
CA ASP A 183 7.61 -17.25 14.58
C ASP A 183 9.07 -17.42 15.08
#